data_AF-A0A8C9KJ11-F1
#
_entry.id   AF-A0A8C9KJ11-F1
#
_cell.length_a   1.000
_cell.length_b   1.000
_cell.length_c   1.000
_cell.angle_alpha   90.00
_cell.angle_beta   90.00
_cell.angle_gamma   90.00
#
_symmetry.space_group_name_H-M   'P 1'
#
loop_
_entity.id
_entity.type
_entity.pdbx_description
1 polymer ?
#
loop_
_entity_poly.entity_id
_entity_poly.type
_entity_poly.pdbx_seq_one_letter_code
_entity_poly.pdbx_strand_id
1 'polypeptide(L)'
;MTFEPDPADLALSSIPGHETFDPRRHRFSEEELKPQPIMKKARKIQVPEEQKDEKYWSRRYKNNEAAKRSRDARRLKENQISVRAAFLEKENALLRQEVVAVRQELSHYRAVLSRYQAQHGAL
;
A
#
# COMPACT_ATOMS: atom_id res chain seq x y z
N MET A 1 -11.77 16.96 -4.82
CA MET A 1 -12.23 15.65 -5.33
C MET A 1 -11.63 14.57 -4.44
N THR A 2 -12.45 13.72 -3.83
CA THR A 2 -11.96 12.54 -3.10
C THR A 2 -11.39 11.54 -4.10
N PHE A 3 -10.21 10.99 -3.83
CA PHE A 3 -9.67 9.93 -4.67
C PHE A 3 -10.37 8.61 -4.35
N GLU A 4 -11.06 8.06 -5.34
CA GLU A 4 -11.63 6.71 -5.28
C GLU A 4 -10.67 5.74 -6.00
N PRO A 5 -10.15 4.71 -5.31
CA PRO A 5 -9.36 3.65 -5.93
C PRO A 5 -10.18 2.87 -6.98
N ASP A 6 -9.49 2.25 -7.95
CA ASP A 6 -10.14 1.41 -8.96
C ASP A 6 -10.85 0.21 -8.28
N PRO A 7 -12.13 -0.07 -8.61
CA PRO A 7 -12.85 -1.25 -8.13
C PRO A 7 -12.10 -2.58 -8.35
N ALA A 8 -11.37 -2.73 -9.45
CA ALA A 8 -10.59 -3.93 -9.74
C ALA A 8 -9.44 -4.11 -8.75
N ASP A 9 -8.74 -3.01 -8.46
CA ASP A 9 -7.63 -2.97 -7.50
C ASP A 9 -8.10 -3.24 -6.07
N LEU A 10 -9.27 -2.72 -5.70
CA LEU A 10 -9.92 -3.01 -4.41
C LEU A 10 -10.31 -4.48 -4.28
N ALA A 11 -10.86 -5.08 -5.33
CA ALA A 11 -11.22 -6.49 -5.34
C ALA A 11 -9.98 -7.39 -5.17
N LEU A 12 -8.87 -7.06 -5.87
CA LEU A 12 -7.61 -7.80 -5.77
C LEU A 12 -6.88 -7.61 -4.42
N SER A 13 -7.21 -6.55 -3.69
CA SER A 13 -6.63 -6.21 -2.38
C SER A 13 -7.49 -6.68 -1.20
N SER A 14 -8.66 -7.25 -1.47
CA SER A 14 -9.63 -7.72 -0.47
C SER A 14 -9.69 -9.24 -0.41
N ILE A 15 -9.99 -9.78 0.76
CA ILE A 15 -10.24 -11.23 0.93
C ILE A 15 -11.75 -11.48 0.75
N PRO A 16 -12.17 -12.40 -0.13
CA PRO A 16 -13.59 -12.75 -0.26
C PRO A 16 -14.21 -13.16 1.08
N GLY A 17 -15.36 -12.57 1.42
CA GLY A 17 -16.04 -12.83 2.70
C GLY A 17 -15.47 -12.05 3.90
N HIS A 18 -14.49 -11.18 3.68
CA HIS A 18 -13.97 -10.26 4.69
C HIS A 18 -14.29 -8.80 4.33
N GLU A 19 -14.09 -7.88 5.26
CA GLU A 19 -14.23 -6.43 5.00
C GLU A 19 -13.32 -6.03 3.82
N THR A 20 -13.87 -5.20 2.92
CA THR A 20 -13.15 -4.66 1.76
C THR A 20 -11.99 -3.80 2.22
N PHE A 21 -10.85 -3.94 1.56
CA PHE A 21 -9.65 -3.16 1.87
C PHE A 21 -9.90 -1.67 1.66
N ASP A 22 -9.64 -0.86 2.69
CA ASP A 22 -9.71 0.60 2.62
C ASP A 22 -8.31 1.23 2.74
N PRO A 23 -7.76 1.81 1.65
CA PRO A 23 -6.43 2.41 1.66
C PRO A 23 -6.32 3.66 2.55
N ARG A 24 -7.45 4.31 2.90
CA ARG A 24 -7.49 5.49 3.76
C ARG A 24 -7.26 5.12 5.22
N ARG A 25 -7.82 3.99 5.65
CA ARG A 25 -7.82 3.55 7.05
C ARG A 25 -6.69 2.59 7.37
N HIS A 26 -6.26 1.79 6.40
CA HIS A 26 -5.21 0.81 6.63
C HIS A 26 -3.84 1.47 6.86
N ARG A 27 -3.04 0.97 7.80
CA ARG A 27 -1.67 1.46 8.04
C ARG A 27 -0.67 0.31 8.19
N PHE A 28 0.17 0.14 7.19
CA PHE A 28 1.35 -0.73 7.28
C PHE A 28 2.35 -0.18 8.31
N SER A 29 2.86 -1.08 9.14
CA SER A 29 4.02 -0.83 9.99
C SER A 29 5.31 -0.79 9.17
N GLU A 30 6.35 -0.15 9.70
CA GLU A 30 7.67 -0.16 9.05
C GLU A 30 8.21 -1.59 8.87
N GLU A 31 7.96 -2.47 9.84
CA GLU A 31 8.38 -3.87 9.77
C GLU A 31 7.69 -4.63 8.63
N GLU A 32 6.43 -4.31 8.35
CA GLU A 32 5.72 -4.90 7.22
C GLU A 32 6.24 -4.43 5.87
N LEU A 33 6.75 -3.21 5.78
CA LEU A 33 7.29 -2.64 4.55
C LEU A 33 8.73 -3.06 4.27
N LYS A 34 9.43 -3.62 5.27
CA LYS A 34 10.80 -4.09 5.08
C LYS A 34 10.83 -5.24 4.06
N PRO A 35 11.80 -5.22 3.13
CA PRO A 35 11.99 -6.32 2.21
C PRO A 35 12.35 -7.59 2.99
N GLN A 36 11.71 -8.70 2.61
CA GLN A 36 12.01 -10.00 3.21
C GLN A 36 13.42 -10.44 2.77
N PRO A 37 14.25 -10.96 3.68
CA PRO A 37 15.59 -11.42 3.33
C PRO A 37 15.52 -12.55 2.30
N ILE A 38 16.39 -12.49 1.29
CA ILE A 38 16.49 -13.53 0.28
C ILE A 38 17.14 -14.77 0.90
N MET A 39 16.32 -15.76 1.25
CA MET A 39 16.80 -17.04 1.72
C MET A 39 17.15 -17.94 0.53
N LYS A 40 18.41 -18.36 0.44
CA LYS A 40 18.84 -19.37 -0.54
C LYS A 40 18.17 -20.70 -0.21
N LYS A 41 17.42 -21.24 -1.18
CA LYS A 41 16.82 -22.57 -1.02
C LYS A 41 17.93 -23.62 -0.95
N ALA A 42 17.75 -24.60 -0.06
CA ALA A 42 18.59 -25.79 -0.07
C ALA A 42 18.52 -26.47 -1.45
N ARG A 43 19.61 -27.12 -1.86
CA ARG A 43 19.63 -27.86 -3.13
C ARG A 43 18.52 -28.92 -3.11
N LYS A 44 17.77 -29.00 -4.20
CA LYS A 44 16.70 -29.99 -4.35
C LYS A 44 17.34 -31.37 -4.53
N ILE A 45 17.20 -32.22 -3.51
CA ILE A 45 17.53 -33.64 -3.62
C ILE A 45 16.30 -34.35 -4.19
N GLN A 46 16.46 -35.01 -5.34
CA GLN A 46 15.39 -35.83 -5.90
C GLN A 46 15.26 -37.11 -5.09
N VAL A 47 14.04 -37.44 -4.68
CA VAL A 47 13.74 -38.71 -4.02
C VAL A 47 13.52 -39.74 -5.14
N PRO A 48 14.28 -40.87 -5.16
CA PRO A 48 14.06 -41.97 -6.09
C PRO A 48 12.61 -42.46 -6.06
N GLU A 49 12.09 -42.98 -7.18
CA GLU A 49 10.68 -43.38 -7.29
C GLU A 49 10.32 -44.45 -6.28
N GLU A 50 11.23 -45.39 -6.04
CA GLU A 50 11.11 -46.49 -5.10
C GLU A 50 10.99 -46.02 -3.64
N GLN A 51 11.39 -44.77 -3.36
CA GLN A 51 11.35 -44.15 -2.03
C GLN A 51 10.20 -43.13 -1.87
N LYS A 52 9.34 -42.96 -2.87
CA LYS A 52 8.15 -42.10 -2.79
C LYS A 52 6.99 -42.84 -2.10
N ASP A 53 7.16 -43.08 -0.82
CA ASP A 53 6.15 -43.65 0.06
C ASP A 53 4.97 -42.69 0.34
N GLU A 54 3.94 -43.18 1.01
CA GLU A 54 2.78 -42.39 1.42
C GLU A 54 3.17 -41.18 2.29
N LYS A 55 4.21 -41.33 3.12
CA LYS A 55 4.75 -40.24 3.95
C LYS A 55 5.39 -39.14 3.09
N TYR A 56 6.09 -39.48 2.02
CA TYR A 56 6.60 -38.54 1.02
C TYR A 56 5.45 -37.76 0.38
N TRP A 57 4.42 -38.44 -0.12
CA TRP A 57 3.27 -37.78 -0.76
C TRP A 57 2.53 -36.86 0.19
N SER A 58 2.32 -37.28 1.43
CA SER A 58 1.73 -36.46 2.49
C SER A 58 2.53 -35.18 2.75
N ARG A 59 3.87 -35.28 2.85
CA ARG A 59 4.75 -34.10 2.99
C ARG A 59 4.69 -33.20 1.76
N ARG A 60 4.71 -33.79 0.56
CA ARG A 60 4.67 -33.06 -0.72
C ARG A 60 3.39 -32.25 -0.87
N TYR A 61 2.25 -32.86 -0.53
CA TYR A 61 0.94 -32.22 -0.51
C TYR A 61 0.92 -31.03 0.48
N LYS A 62 1.31 -31.26 1.75
CA LYS A 62 1.37 -30.20 2.77
C LYS A 62 2.27 -29.03 2.34
N ASN A 63 3.42 -29.31 1.72
CA ASN A 63 4.32 -28.27 1.24
C ASN A 63 3.72 -27.47 0.07
N ASN A 64 3.01 -28.11 -0.86
CA ASN A 64 2.31 -27.41 -1.94
C ASN A 64 1.25 -26.45 -1.38
N GLU A 65 0.44 -26.91 -0.44
CA GLU A 65 -0.58 -26.10 0.20
C GLU A 65 0.03 -24.92 0.97
N ALA A 66 1.09 -25.17 1.73
CA ALA A 66 1.83 -24.10 2.43
C ALA A 66 2.43 -23.08 1.45
N ALA A 67 3.01 -23.55 0.34
CA ALA A 67 3.59 -22.69 -0.69
C ALA A 67 2.53 -21.85 -1.40
N LYS A 68 1.35 -22.42 -1.69
CA LYS A 68 0.20 -21.69 -2.24
C LYS A 68 -0.25 -20.60 -1.27
N ARG A 69 -0.54 -20.95 -0.01
CA ARG A 69 -0.94 -19.99 1.03
C ARG A 69 0.08 -18.85 1.20
N SER A 70 1.38 -19.18 1.20
CA SER A 70 2.45 -18.17 1.31
C SER A 70 2.48 -17.22 0.12
N ARG A 71 2.29 -17.73 -1.10
CA ARG A 71 2.23 -16.90 -2.31
C ARG A 71 1.01 -15.99 -2.31
N ASP A 72 -0.15 -16.52 -1.94
CA ASP A 72 -1.40 -15.77 -1.94
C ASP A 72 -1.37 -14.67 -0.87
N ALA A 73 -0.86 -14.97 0.32
CA ALA A 73 -0.65 -13.97 1.38
C ALA A 73 0.33 -12.86 0.96
N ARG A 74 1.43 -13.22 0.28
CA ARG A 74 2.38 -12.23 -0.26
C ARG A 74 1.71 -11.35 -1.30
N ARG A 75 1.01 -11.95 -2.27
CA ARG A 75 0.34 -11.21 -3.34
C ARG A 75 -0.72 -10.25 -2.79
N LEU A 76 -1.52 -10.71 -1.83
CA LEU A 76 -2.52 -9.87 -1.18
C LEU A 76 -1.86 -8.63 -0.54
N LYS A 77 -0.79 -8.85 0.23
CA LYS A 77 -0.04 -7.74 0.86
C LYS A 77 0.55 -6.77 -0.17
N GLU A 78 1.13 -7.29 -1.25
CA GLU A 78 1.67 -6.47 -2.34
C GLU A 78 0.58 -5.63 -3.03
N ASN A 79 -0.58 -6.22 -3.29
CA ASN A 79 -1.74 -5.51 -3.85
C ASN A 79 -2.20 -4.38 -2.91
N GLN A 80 -2.40 -4.69 -1.62
CA GLN A 80 -2.81 -3.69 -0.63
C GLN A 80 -1.80 -2.54 -0.50
N ILE A 81 -0.49 -2.83 -0.53
CA ILE A 81 0.55 -1.80 -0.54
C ILE A 81 0.45 -0.94 -1.79
N SER A 82 0.27 -1.56 -2.96
CA SER A 82 0.20 -0.86 -4.24
C SER A 82 -0.99 0.10 -4.30
N VAL A 83 -2.19 -0.37 -3.92
CA VAL A 83 -3.41 0.45 -3.87
C VAL A 83 -3.26 1.61 -2.90
N ARG A 84 -2.67 1.35 -1.73
CA ARG A 84 -2.45 2.41 -0.74
C ARG A 84 -1.40 3.41 -1.17
N ALA A 85 -0.33 2.98 -1.82
CA ALA A 85 0.70 3.88 -2.35
C ALA A 85 0.10 4.82 -3.41
N ALA A 86 -0.63 4.28 -4.38
CA ALA A 86 -1.34 5.08 -5.39
C ALA A 86 -2.33 6.08 -4.76
N PHE A 87 -3.03 5.66 -3.70
CA PHE A 87 -3.91 6.53 -2.92
C PHE A 87 -3.15 7.71 -2.28
N LEU A 88 -2.09 7.42 -1.54
CA LEU A 88 -1.31 8.44 -0.85
C LEU A 88 -0.60 9.38 -1.83
N GLU A 89 -0.12 8.89 -2.97
CA GLU A 89 0.50 9.73 -4.00
C GLU A 89 -0.46 10.79 -4.55
N LYS A 90 -1.69 10.37 -4.89
CA LYS A 90 -2.69 11.31 -5.41
C LYS A 90 -3.21 12.27 -4.34
N GLU A 91 -3.46 11.76 -3.13
CA GLU A 91 -3.88 12.61 -2.00
C GLU A 91 -2.80 13.65 -1.67
N ASN A 92 -1.53 13.24 -1.63
CA ASN A 92 -0.42 14.15 -1.38
C ASN A 92 -0.29 15.22 -2.48
N ALA A 93 -0.51 14.86 -3.74
CA ALA A 93 -0.51 15.82 -4.85
C ALA A 93 -1.63 16.87 -4.70
N LEU A 94 -2.84 16.44 -4.33
CA LEU A 94 -3.97 17.35 -4.08
C LEU A 94 -3.70 18.27 -2.88
N LEU A 95 -3.21 17.73 -1.77
CA LEU A 95 -2.86 18.52 -0.59
C LEU A 95 -1.77 19.55 -0.89
N ARG A 96 -0.77 19.19 -1.72
CA ARG A 96 0.26 20.14 -2.17
C ARG A 96 -0.34 21.28 -2.98
N GLN A 97 -1.29 21.00 -3.87
CA GLN A 97 -1.98 22.03 -4.65
C GLN A 97 -2.80 22.96 -3.74
N GLU A 98 -3.52 22.40 -2.78
CA GLU A 98 -4.30 23.16 -1.80
C GLU A 98 -3.41 24.07 -0.94
N VAL A 99 -2.29 23.55 -0.46
CA VAL A 99 -1.28 24.35 0.28
C VAL A 99 -0.75 25.51 -0.57
N VAL A 100 -0.51 25.30 -1.87
CA VAL A 100 -0.09 26.37 -2.78
C VAL A 100 -1.18 27.42 -2.93
N ALA A 101 -2.43 27.02 -3.15
CA ALA A 101 -3.56 27.93 -3.31
C ALA A 101 -3.76 28.80 -2.06
N VAL A 102 -3.79 28.18 -0.86
CA VAL A 102 -3.92 28.91 0.42
C VAL A 102 -2.75 29.88 0.64
N ARG A 103 -1.52 29.49 0.28
CA ARG A 103 -0.35 30.39 0.37
C ARG A 103 -0.47 31.59 -0.57
N GLN A 104 -1.01 31.40 -1.77
CA GLN A 104 -1.26 32.48 -2.73
C GLN A 104 -2.32 33.45 -2.20
N GLU A 105 -3.44 32.94 -1.68
CA GLU A 105 -4.49 33.77 -1.06
C GLU A 105 -3.96 34.55 0.14
N LEU A 106 -3.22 33.90 1.04
CA LEU A 106 -2.58 34.58 2.17
C LEU A 106 -1.61 35.67 1.72
N SER A 107 -0.83 35.42 0.66
CA SER A 107 0.06 36.44 0.11
C SER A 107 -0.71 37.62 -0.48
N HIS A 108 -1.84 37.34 -1.15
CA HIS A 108 -2.72 38.37 -1.69
C HIS A 108 -3.30 39.24 -0.57
N TYR A 109 -3.89 38.63 0.47
CA TYR A 109 -4.45 39.36 1.60
C TYR A 109 -3.40 40.18 2.35
N ARG A 110 -2.19 39.63 2.54
CA ARG A 110 -1.07 40.38 3.14
C ARG A 110 -0.70 41.63 2.32
N ALA A 111 -0.70 41.52 0.99
CA ALA A 111 -0.42 42.66 0.12
C ALA A 111 -1.52 43.72 0.21
N VAL A 112 -2.80 43.31 0.26
CA VAL A 112 -3.94 44.22 0.44
C VAL A 112 -3.86 44.93 1.80
N LEU A 113 -3.62 44.19 2.88
CA LEU A 113 -3.47 44.75 4.23
C LEU A 113 -2.30 45.72 4.32
N SER A 114 -1.16 45.39 3.71
CA SER A 114 0.00 46.29 3.68
C SER A 114 -0.31 47.61 2.96
N ARG A 115 -1.04 47.57 1.84
CA ARG A 115 -1.49 48.78 1.13
C ARG A 115 -2.46 49.61 1.98
N TYR A 116 -3.41 48.94 2.64
CA TYR A 116 -4.36 49.61 3.53
C TYR A 116 -3.65 50.30 4.70
N GLN A 117 -2.72 49.59 5.37
CA GLN A 117 -1.93 50.14 6.48
C GLN A 117 -1.07 51.34 6.04
N ALA A 118 -0.51 51.29 4.83
CA ALA A 118 0.25 52.42 4.29
C ALA A 118 -0.61 53.66 4.04
N GLN A 119 -1.89 53.48 3.68
CA GLN A 119 -2.82 54.57 3.39
C GLN A 119 -3.52 55.12 4.63
N HIS A 120 -3.85 54.28 5.60
CA HIS A 120 -4.72 54.63 6.74
C HIS A 120 -4.03 54.56 8.11
N GLY A 121 -2.74 54.21 8.16
CA GLY A 121 -2.02 53.94 9.39
C GLY A 121 -2.22 52.51 9.89
N ALA A 122 -1.50 52.14 10.95
CA ALA A 122 -1.69 50.84 11.59
C ALA A 122 -3.12 50.72 12.14
N LEU A 123 -3.71 49.54 11.98
CA LEU A 123 -4.94 49.15 12.70
C LEU A 123 -4.70 49.14 14.21
#